data_AF-A0AAV6M551-F1
#
_entry.id   AF-A0AAV6M551-F1
#
_cell.length_a   1.000
_cell.length_b   1.000
_cell.length_c   1.000
_cell.angle_alpha   90.00
_cell.angle_beta   90.00
_cell.angle_gamma   90.00
#
_symmetry.space_group_name_H-M   'P 1'
#
loop_
_entity.id
_entity.type
_entity.pdbx_description
1 polymer ?
#
loop_
_entity_poly.entity_id
_entity_poly.type
_entity_poly.pdbx_seq_one_letter_code
_entity_poly.pdbx_strand_id
1 'polypeptide(L)'
;MRPDDCDIMNLTALAPIPTQRILAWQSLRPPPDLVKFVLNTAGIRGILLNRRNIPIMSMPMESMLLAVNSNFLVFSVSSDDMMGQSFASLVPTVAAAESPIGLAIFVMTFRV
;
A
#
# COMPACT_ATOMS: atom_id res chain seq x y z
N MET A 1 36.46 -23.69 -42.69
CA MET A 1 35.00 -23.88 -42.59
C MET A 1 34.65 -24.40 -41.22
N ARG A 2 33.79 -23.68 -40.47
CA ARG A 2 33.02 -24.19 -39.33
C ARG A 2 31.56 -23.79 -39.58
N PRO A 3 30.61 -24.73 -39.65
CA PRO A 3 29.25 -24.48 -40.12
C PRO A 3 28.25 -24.30 -38.96
N ASP A 4 28.29 -23.17 -38.24
CA ASP A 4 27.37 -22.95 -37.11
C ASP A 4 26.81 -21.50 -37.00
N ASP A 5 27.13 -20.61 -37.95
CA ASP A 5 26.80 -19.18 -37.89
C ASP A 5 25.40 -18.77 -38.44
N CYS A 6 24.51 -19.70 -38.82
CA CYS A 6 23.23 -19.35 -39.46
C CYS A 6 21.95 -19.49 -38.62
N ASP A 7 21.98 -20.06 -37.40
CA ASP A 7 20.74 -20.33 -36.64
C ASP A 7 20.62 -19.63 -35.27
N ILE A 8 21.54 -18.72 -34.92
CA ILE A 8 21.42 -17.89 -33.70
C ILE A 8 20.95 -16.45 -34.04
N MET A 9 20.58 -16.17 -35.29
CA MET A 9 19.94 -14.90 -35.69
C MET A 9 18.41 -14.98 -35.77
N ASN A 10 17.79 -16.02 -35.20
CA ASN A 10 16.33 -16.14 -35.14
C ASN A 10 15.75 -16.33 -33.72
N LEU A 11 16.58 -16.13 -32.67
CA LEU A 11 16.13 -16.11 -31.26
C LEU A 11 16.16 -14.70 -30.64
N THR A 12 16.30 -13.67 -31.47
CA THR A 12 16.08 -12.26 -31.08
C THR A 12 14.80 -11.68 -31.71
N ALA A 13 14.01 -12.52 -32.39
CA ALA A 13 12.73 -12.19 -33.00
C ALA A 13 11.50 -12.62 -32.16
N LEU A 14 11.68 -13.15 -30.95
CA LEU A 14 10.60 -13.11 -29.96
C LEU A 14 10.53 -11.69 -29.42
N ALA A 15 9.53 -10.95 -29.94
CA ALA A 15 9.06 -9.62 -29.55
C ALA A 15 9.79 -9.00 -28.34
N PRO A 16 10.41 -7.81 -28.48
CA PRO A 16 10.92 -7.10 -27.32
C PRO A 16 9.74 -6.90 -26.37
N ILE A 17 9.80 -7.58 -25.22
CA ILE A 17 8.98 -7.26 -24.06
C ILE A 17 9.10 -5.74 -23.92
N PRO A 18 8.01 -4.97 -23.79
CA PRO A 18 8.07 -3.53 -23.83
C PRO A 18 8.73 -2.98 -22.54
N THR A 19 10.04 -3.14 -22.39
CA THR A 19 10.86 -2.58 -21.31
C THR A 19 10.82 -1.06 -21.31
N GLN A 20 10.60 -0.46 -22.49
CA GLN A 20 10.34 0.99 -22.64
C GLN A 20 9.08 1.45 -21.88
N ARG A 21 8.05 0.59 -21.73
CA ARG A 21 6.88 0.91 -20.89
C ARG A 21 7.20 0.84 -19.40
N ILE A 22 8.11 -0.03 -18.97
CA ILE A 22 8.49 -0.19 -17.56
C ILE A 22 9.25 1.05 -17.06
N LEU A 23 10.17 1.57 -17.87
CA LEU A 23 10.90 2.81 -17.60
C LEU A 23 9.97 4.03 -17.57
N ALA A 24 8.92 4.05 -18.40
CA ALA A 24 7.90 5.10 -18.39
C ALA A 24 7.08 5.13 -17.08
N TRP A 25 6.78 3.98 -16.47
CA TRP A 25 6.16 3.93 -15.13
C TRP A 25 7.10 4.38 -14.00
N GLN A 26 8.42 4.35 -14.24
CA GLN A 26 9.43 4.73 -13.28
C GLN A 26 9.65 6.25 -13.22
N SER A 27 9.42 6.97 -14.33
CA SER A 27 9.48 8.44 -14.35
C SER A 27 8.26 9.10 -13.70
N LEU A 28 7.16 8.37 -13.51
CA LEU A 28 5.94 8.86 -12.88
C LEU A 28 5.87 8.56 -11.37
N ARG A 29 6.96 8.07 -10.77
CA ARG A 29 6.99 7.75 -9.34
C ARG A 29 6.92 9.06 -8.52
N PRO A 30 5.83 9.31 -7.76
CA PRO A 30 5.74 10.48 -6.91
C PRO A 30 6.78 10.39 -5.78
N PRO A 31 7.22 11.53 -5.21
CA PRO A 31 8.11 11.52 -4.05
C PRO A 31 7.45 10.77 -2.89
N PRO A 32 8.22 9.99 -2.11
CA PRO A 32 7.70 9.06 -1.11
C PRO A 32 6.92 9.76 0.01
N ASP A 33 7.22 11.03 0.28
CA ASP A 33 6.60 11.80 1.36
C ASP A 33 5.17 12.25 1.02
N LEU A 34 4.93 12.57 -0.26
CA LEU A 34 3.59 12.97 -0.73
C LEU A 34 2.60 11.82 -0.64
N VAL A 35 3.06 10.58 -0.87
CA VAL A 35 2.18 9.41 -0.82
C VAL A 35 1.53 9.26 0.56
N LYS A 36 2.30 9.42 1.64
CA LYS A 36 1.79 9.33 3.02
C LYS A 36 0.78 10.42 3.33
N PHE A 37 1.06 11.66 2.91
CA PHE A 37 0.16 12.79 3.12
C PHE A 37 -1.15 12.63 2.34
N VAL A 38 -1.07 12.21 1.08
CA VAL A 38 -2.25 11.94 0.25
C VAL A 38 -3.08 10.80 0.82
N LEU A 39 -2.44 9.72 1.30
CA LEU A 39 -3.15 8.59 1.90
C LEU A 39 -3.89 8.99 3.18
N ASN A 40 -3.23 9.77 4.06
CA ASN A 40 -3.85 10.26 5.29
C ASN A 40 -5.04 11.21 5.01
N THR A 41 -4.86 12.17 4.10
CA THR A 41 -5.93 13.13 3.74
C THR A 41 -7.10 12.46 3.00
N ALA A 42 -6.83 11.44 2.17
CA ALA A 42 -7.87 10.61 1.57
C ALA A 42 -8.65 9.83 2.61
N GLY A 43 -7.98 9.31 3.65
CA GLY A 43 -8.63 8.72 4.82
C GLY A 43 -9.59 9.71 5.51
N ILE A 44 -9.14 10.95 5.78
CA ILE A 44 -9.97 11.97 6.46
C ILE A 44 -11.20 12.28 5.62
N ARG A 45 -11.01 12.45 4.31
CA ARG A 45 -12.10 12.68 3.37
C ARG A 45 -13.07 11.49 3.33
N GLY A 46 -12.56 10.25 3.38
CA GLY A 46 -13.36 9.02 3.39
C GLY A 46 -14.34 8.95 4.56
N ILE A 47 -13.89 9.29 5.78
CA ILE A 47 -14.73 9.30 6.98
C ILE A 47 -15.84 10.37 6.87
N LEU A 48 -15.53 11.54 6.33
CA LEU A 48 -16.48 12.65 6.24
C LEU A 48 -17.58 12.43 5.20
N LEU A 49 -17.24 11.81 4.06
CA LEU A 49 -18.20 11.56 2.98
C LEU A 49 -19.14 10.39 3.29
N ASN A 50 -18.64 9.34 3.97
CA ASN A 50 -19.33 8.05 4.01
C ASN A 50 -20.04 7.75 5.35
N ARG A 51 -20.93 8.66 5.79
CA ARG A 51 -21.64 8.60 7.09
C ARG A 51 -22.72 7.51 7.22
N ARG A 52 -23.18 6.90 6.12
CA ARG A 52 -24.34 5.97 6.14
C ARG A 52 -23.97 4.50 6.25
N ASN A 53 -22.73 4.13 5.92
CA ASN A 53 -22.31 2.73 5.88
C ASN A 53 -21.14 2.52 6.85
N ILE A 54 -21.45 1.90 7.99
CA ILE A 54 -20.50 1.68 9.08
C ILE A 54 -19.28 0.85 8.64
N PRO A 55 -19.40 -0.28 7.90
CA PRO A 55 -18.21 -1.02 7.43
C PRO A 55 -17.30 -0.20 6.51
N ILE A 56 -17.90 0.65 5.67
CA ILE A 56 -17.16 1.54 4.76
C ILE A 56 -16.50 2.69 5.53
N MET A 57 -17.02 3.04 6.72
CA MET A 57 -16.40 4.02 7.61
C MET A 57 -15.18 3.47 8.36
N SER A 58 -15.10 2.16 8.61
CA SER A 58 -13.90 1.52 9.19
C SER A 58 -12.74 1.39 8.19
N MET A 59 -12.99 1.21 6.89
CA MET A 59 -11.94 1.11 5.86
C MET A 59 -10.97 2.30 5.79
N PRO A 60 -11.41 3.57 5.84
CA PRO A 60 -10.49 4.71 5.86
C PRO A 60 -9.70 4.86 7.17
N MET A 61 -10.20 4.36 8.31
CA MET A 61 -9.44 4.33 9.58
C MET A 61 -8.19 3.45 9.45
N GLU A 62 -8.31 2.28 8.84
CA GLU A 62 -7.17 1.40 8.52
C GLU A 62 -6.13 2.13 7.66
N SER A 63 -6.58 2.85 6.62
CA SER A 63 -5.66 3.58 5.73
C SER A 63 -4.94 4.76 6.41
N MET A 64 -5.61 5.45 7.35
CA MET A 64 -4.99 6.51 8.16
C MET A 64 -3.92 5.93 9.08
N LEU A 65 -4.24 4.86 9.82
CA LEU A 65 -3.28 4.20 10.70
C LEU A 65 -2.08 3.68 9.91
N LEU A 66 -2.30 3.13 8.73
CA LEU A 66 -1.22 2.68 7.85
C LEU A 66 -0.33 3.84 7.35
N ALA A 67 -0.90 4.99 7.01
CA ALA A 67 -0.13 6.17 6.59
C ALA A 67 0.77 6.69 7.71
N VAL A 68 0.23 6.78 8.93
CA VAL A 68 0.99 7.20 10.12
C VAL A 68 2.03 6.13 10.49
N ASN A 69 1.71 4.85 10.38
CA ASN A 69 2.65 3.76 10.62
C ASN A 69 3.83 3.77 9.64
N SER A 70 3.59 4.10 8.36
CA SER A 70 4.67 4.30 7.38
C SER A 70 5.56 5.52 7.69
N ASN A 71 5.01 6.54 8.34
CA ASN A 71 5.83 7.65 8.85
C ASN A 71 6.76 7.17 9.98
N PHE A 72 6.22 6.38 10.91
CA PHE A 72 6.96 5.80 12.01
C PHE A 72 8.04 4.81 11.55
N LEU A 73 7.74 3.97 10.55
CA LEU A 73 8.70 3.04 9.95
C LEU A 73 9.91 3.78 9.34
N VAL A 74 9.67 4.88 8.61
CA VAL A 74 10.76 5.67 8.03
C VAL A 74 11.60 6.36 9.10
N PHE A 75 10.98 6.86 10.17
CA PHE A 75 11.74 7.39 11.30
C PHE A 75 12.59 6.31 11.98
N SER A 76 12.05 5.11 12.16
CA SER A 76 12.77 3.98 12.74
C SER A 76 13.98 3.55 11.89
N VAL A 77 13.87 3.61 10.56
CA VAL A 77 14.99 3.33 9.65
C VAL A 77 16.03 4.47 9.68
N SER A 78 15.60 5.72 9.77
CA SER A 78 16.51 6.87 9.86
C SER A 78 17.32 6.91 11.15
N SER A 79 16.76 6.41 12.26
CA SER A 79 17.44 6.34 13.57
C SER A 79 18.12 4.99 13.84
N ASP A 80 18.01 4.02 12.91
CA ASP A 80 18.52 2.65 13.04
C ASP A 80 18.07 1.92 14.32
N ASP A 81 16.83 2.19 14.77
CA ASP A 81 16.28 1.66 16.01
C ASP A 81 15.43 0.41 15.77
N MET A 82 15.87 -0.75 16.27
CA MET A 82 15.11 -2.01 16.20
C MET A 82 13.78 -1.95 16.98
N MET A 83 13.71 -1.16 18.06
CA MET A 83 12.48 -0.97 18.83
C MET A 83 11.42 -0.23 18.01
N GLY A 84 11.81 0.70 17.13
CA GLY A 84 10.87 1.37 16.24
C GLY A 84 10.23 0.39 15.24
N GLN A 85 10.97 -0.62 14.79
CA GLN A 85 10.44 -1.62 13.87
C GLN A 85 9.42 -2.56 14.55
N SER A 86 9.64 -2.93 15.81
CA SER A 86 8.70 -3.77 16.56
C SER A 86 7.38 -3.02 16.82
N PHE A 87 7.45 -1.75 17.24
CA PHE A 87 6.27 -0.90 17.40
C PHE A 87 5.51 -0.70 16.08
N ALA A 88 6.20 -0.61 14.94
CA ALA A 88 5.56 -0.47 13.63
C ALA A 88 4.70 -1.68 13.23
N SER A 89 4.99 -2.87 13.76
CA SER A 89 4.16 -4.07 13.53
C SER A 89 2.92 -4.12 14.43
N LEU A 90 2.97 -3.47 15.60
CA LEU A 90 1.89 -3.46 16.58
C LEU A 90 0.74 -2.54 16.16
N VAL A 91 1.03 -1.39 15.55
CA VAL A 91 0.02 -0.41 15.13
C VAL A 91 -1.07 -1.00 14.21
N PRO A 92 -0.75 -1.65 13.08
CA PRO A 92 -1.78 -2.25 12.22
C PRO A 92 -2.45 -3.49 12.85
N THR A 93 -1.80 -4.12 13.84
CA THR A 93 -2.41 -5.23 14.59
C THR A 93 -3.55 -4.74 15.49
N VAL A 94 -3.38 -3.57 16.12
CA VAL A 94 -4.45 -2.91 16.88
C VAL A 94 -5.57 -2.44 15.96
N ALA A 95 -5.22 -1.88 14.80
CA ALA A 95 -6.20 -1.49 13.76
C ALA A 95 -7.08 -2.69 13.35
N ALA A 96 -6.42 -3.81 12.99
CA ALA A 96 -7.09 -5.04 12.63
C ALA A 96 -7.97 -5.63 13.75
N ALA A 97 -7.68 -5.33 15.02
CA ALA A 97 -8.53 -5.70 16.14
C ALA A 97 -9.75 -4.78 16.31
N GLU A 98 -9.67 -3.51 15.89
CA GLU A 98 -10.78 -2.54 15.95
C GLU A 98 -11.88 -2.86 14.92
N SER A 99 -11.52 -3.24 13.70
CA SER A 99 -12.49 -3.50 12.62
C SER A 99 -13.54 -4.59 12.95
N PRO A 100 -13.18 -5.77 13.50
CA PRO A 100 -14.14 -6.78 13.95
C PRO A 100 -15.06 -6.28 15.06
N ILE A 101 -14.56 -5.43 15.96
CA ILE A 101 -15.35 -4.84 17.05
C ILE A 101 -16.39 -3.87 16.49
N GLY A 102 -15.99 -3.00 15.55
CA GLY A 102 -16.91 -2.10 14.84
C GLY A 102 -17.98 -2.87 14.06
N LEU A 103 -17.61 -3.96 13.40
CA LEU A 103 -18.56 -4.82 12.68
C LEU A 103 -19.49 -5.59 13.65
N ALA A 104 -19.00 -6.06 14.78
CA ALA A 104 -19.82 -6.76 15.78
C ALA A 104 -20.93 -5.86 16.33
N ILE A 105 -20.59 -4.60 16.65
CA ILE A 105 -21.57 -3.60 17.10
C ILE A 105 -22.60 -3.36 16.01
N PHE A 106 -22.17 -3.16 14.75
CA PHE A 106 -23.06 -3.02 13.60
C PHE A 106 -24.04 -4.20 13.48
N VAL A 107 -23.53 -5.44 13.46
CA VAL A 107 -24.38 -6.64 13.33
C VAL A 107 -25.40 -6.74 14.48
N MET A 108 -25.01 -6.40 15.71
CA MET A 108 -25.95 -6.38 16.85
C MET A 108 -27.05 -5.32 16.69
N THR A 109 -26.73 -4.15 16.10
CA THR A 109 -27.71 -3.07 15.91
C THR A 109 -28.75 -3.39 14.84
N PHE A 110 -28.37 -4.18 13.82
CA PHE A 110 -29.26 -4.65 12.74
C PHE A 110 -30.00 -5.95 13.08
N ARG A 111 -29.79 -6.52 14.28
CA ARG A 111 -30.40 -7.79 14.70
C ARG A 111 -31.76 -7.61 15.40
N VAL A 112 -32.35 -6.43 15.34
CA VAL A 112 -33.72 -6.09 15.75
C VAL A 112 -34.54 -5.80 14.51
#